data_AF-A0A4P7KP13-F1
#
_entry.id   AF-A0A4P7KP13-F1
#
_cell.length_a   1.000
_cell.length_b   1.000
_cell.length_c   1.000
_cell.angle_alpha   90.00
_cell.angle_beta   90.00
_cell.angle_gamma   90.00
#
_symmetry.space_group_name_H-M   'P 1'
#
loop_
_entity.id
_entity.type
_entity.pdbx_description
1 polymer ?
#
loop_
_entity_poly.entity_id
_entity_poly.type
_entity_poly.pdbx_seq_one_letter_code
_entity_poly.pdbx_strand_id
1 'polypeptide(L)'
;MLQRIELAKPDWIPATVLFDEVVENGYQGGIAQLRRFVCQFKPSIVPEVVVRFETQPGQQMQIDFTSIRRGKKSLKAFVATLGYSRASYVKFFDNERAES
;
A
#
# COMPACT_ATOMS: atom_id res chain seq x y z
N MET A 1 4.96 30.93 12.93
CA MET A 1 5.03 29.46 12.72
C MET A 1 3.83 28.69 13.28
N LEU A 2 3.51 28.72 14.59
CA LEU A 2 2.38 27.93 15.12
C LEU A 2 1.02 28.28 14.47
N GLN A 3 0.73 29.58 14.30
CA GLN A 3 -0.45 30.03 13.55
C GLN A 3 -0.47 29.50 12.10
N ARG A 4 0.70 29.41 11.45
CA ARG A 4 0.82 28.90 10.09
C ARG A 4 0.47 27.41 10.00
N ILE A 5 0.90 26.63 10.99
CA ILE A 5 0.55 25.21 11.12
C ILE A 5 -0.94 25.05 11.39
N GLU A 6 -1.55 25.90 12.23
CA GLU A 6 -2.98 25.84 12.53
C GLU A 6 -3.84 26.16 11.32
N LEU A 7 -3.50 27.23 10.59
CA LEU A 7 -4.19 27.65 9.36
C LEU A 7 -4.07 26.64 8.21
N ALA A 8 -3.08 25.76 8.26
CA ALA A 8 -2.89 24.74 7.24
C ALA A 8 -3.78 23.51 7.46
N LYS A 9 -4.35 23.32 8.66
CA LYS A 9 -5.16 22.13 8.95
C LYS A 9 -6.38 22.06 8.00
N PRO A 10 -6.70 20.88 7.47
CA PRO A 10 -6.15 19.56 7.80
C PRO A 10 -4.83 19.19 7.10
N ASP A 11 -4.37 20.01 6.15
CA ASP A 11 -3.17 19.74 5.36
C ASP A 11 -1.87 19.91 6.17
N TRP A 12 -0.83 19.19 5.74
CA TRP A 12 0.47 19.21 6.38
C TRP A 12 1.49 20.00 5.58
N ILE A 13 2.03 21.07 6.17
CA ILE A 13 3.15 21.82 5.57
C ILE A 13 4.46 21.08 5.86
N PRO A 14 5.26 20.74 4.82
CA PRO A 14 6.58 20.16 5.02
C PRO A 14 7.48 21.05 5.88
N ALA A 15 8.25 20.44 6.78
CA ALA A 15 9.17 21.16 7.66
C ALA A 15 10.25 21.95 6.90
N THR A 16 10.54 21.62 5.65
CA THR A 16 11.42 22.40 4.77
C THR A 16 10.82 23.77 4.42
N VAL A 17 9.53 23.81 4.07
CA VAL A 17 8.83 25.06 3.76
C VAL A 17 8.77 25.96 4.99
N LEU A 18 8.42 25.39 6.15
CA LEU A 18 8.44 26.13 7.42
C LEU A 18 9.84 26.58 7.82
N PHE A 19 10.87 25.83 7.47
CA PHE A 19 12.27 26.20 7.72
C PHE A 19 12.65 27.45 6.90
N ASP A 20 12.36 27.45 5.60
CA ASP A 20 12.66 28.58 4.72
C ASP A 20 11.93 29.85 5.21
N GLU A 21 10.63 29.74 5.55
CA GLU A 21 9.86 30.84 6.13
C GLU A 21 10.49 31.38 7.43
N VAL A 22 10.92 30.53 8.36
CA VAL A 22 11.49 31.04 9.63
C VAL A 22 12.92 31.57 9.48
N VAL A 23 13.70 31.06 8.53
CA VAL A 23 15.04 31.56 8.22
C VAL A 23 14.95 32.98 7.66
N GLU A 24 13.99 33.23 6.76
CA GLU A 24 13.69 34.59 6.28
C GLU A 24 13.28 35.53 7.43
N ASN A 25 12.63 35.01 8.47
CA ASN A 25 12.27 35.74 9.68
C ASN A 25 13.40 35.78 10.75
N GLY A 26 14.62 35.37 10.40
CA GLY A 26 15.81 35.51 11.27
C GLY A 26 16.14 34.30 12.14
N TYR A 27 15.57 33.13 11.87
CA TYR A 27 15.94 31.89 12.56
C TYR A 27 17.36 31.44 12.16
N GLN A 28 18.23 31.27 13.15
CA GLN A 28 19.64 30.86 12.97
C GLN A 28 19.90 29.39 13.31
N GLY A 29 18.87 28.65 13.76
CA GLY A 29 19.01 27.26 14.14
C GLY A 29 19.00 26.31 12.93
N GLY A 30 19.35 25.05 13.17
CA GLY A 30 19.38 24.03 12.12
C GLY A 30 18.02 23.38 11.83
N ILE A 31 17.78 23.00 10.58
CA ILE A 31 16.56 22.30 10.13
C ILE A 31 16.22 21.03 10.95
N ALA A 32 17.24 20.33 11.48
CA ALA A 32 17.01 19.15 12.31
C ALA A 32 16.29 19.47 13.63
N GLN A 33 16.61 20.61 14.26
CA GLN A 33 15.94 21.06 15.48
C GLN A 33 14.50 21.49 15.16
N LEU A 34 14.31 22.22 14.07
CA LEU A 34 12.97 22.61 13.61
C LEU A 34 12.10 21.40 13.27
N ARG A 35 12.64 20.39 12.57
CA ARG A 35 11.91 19.14 12.28
C ARG A 35 11.45 18.43 13.54
N ARG A 36 12.30 18.33 14.56
CA ARG A 36 11.93 17.73 15.86
C ARG A 36 10.80 18.50 16.52
N PHE A 37 10.87 19.83 16.50
CA PHE A 37 9.81 20.68 17.04
C PHE A 37 8.51 20.56 16.25
N VAL A 38 8.56 20.59 14.93
CA VAL A 38 7.35 20.61 14.08
C VAL A 38 6.66 19.24 14.07
N CYS A 39 7.40 18.13 14.19
CA CYS A 39 6.85 16.78 14.15
C CYS A 39 5.72 16.52 15.18
N GLN A 40 5.73 17.20 16.33
CA GLN A 40 4.68 17.04 17.35
C GLN A 40 3.31 17.56 16.91
N PHE A 41 3.26 18.42 15.86
CA PHE A 41 2.02 18.98 15.32
C PHE A 41 1.52 18.23 14.09
N LYS A 42 2.25 17.19 13.64
CA LYS A 42 1.85 16.41 12.46
C LYS A 42 0.52 15.70 12.76
N PRO A 43 -0.51 15.88 11.93
CA PRO A 43 -1.79 15.22 12.15
C PRO A 43 -1.58 13.71 12.17
N SER A 44 -2.14 13.07 13.21
CA SER A 44 -2.25 11.61 13.25
C SER A 44 -3.23 11.20 12.17
N ILE A 45 -2.72 10.63 11.08
CA ILE A 45 -3.56 10.01 10.06
C ILE A 45 -4.09 8.74 10.72
N VAL A 46 -5.38 8.77 11.12
CA VAL A 46 -6.07 7.54 11.50
C VAL A 46 -6.04 6.65 10.26
N PRO A 47 -5.34 5.50 10.28
CA PRO A 47 -5.36 4.61 9.13
C PRO A 47 -6.81 4.23 8.87
N GLU A 48 -7.22 4.32 7.62
CA GLU A 48 -8.55 3.90 7.21
C GLU A 48 -8.79 2.48 7.72
N VAL A 49 -9.94 2.27 8.38
CA VAL A 49 -10.29 0.94 8.89
C VAL A 49 -10.47 0.04 7.69
N VAL A 50 -9.49 -0.85 7.47
CA VAL A 50 -9.60 -1.87 6.44
C VAL A 50 -10.69 -2.84 6.86
N VAL A 51 -11.91 -2.63 6.36
CA VAL A 51 -13.00 -3.59 6.50
C VAL A 51 -12.67 -4.77 5.61
N ARG A 52 -12.14 -5.83 6.21
CA ARG A 52 -11.93 -7.10 5.52
C ARG A 52 -13.30 -7.75 5.35
N PHE A 53 -13.82 -7.75 4.11
CA PHE A 53 -14.96 -8.57 3.76
C PHE A 53 -14.50 -10.03 3.69
N GLU A 54 -14.70 -10.78 4.77
CA GLU A 54 -14.53 -12.24 4.74
C GLU A 54 -15.79 -12.87 4.12
N THR A 55 -15.70 -13.34 2.88
CA THR A 55 -16.76 -14.16 2.27
C THR A 55 -16.86 -15.52 2.95
N GLN A 56 -18.10 -16.00 3.14
CA GLN A 56 -18.36 -17.32 3.71
C GLN A 56 -17.74 -18.45 2.86
N PRO A 57 -17.50 -19.64 3.44
CA PRO A 57 -17.06 -20.82 2.69
C PRO A 57 -17.92 -21.03 1.42
N GLY A 58 -17.27 -21.23 0.28
CA GLY A 58 -17.94 -21.49 -1.00
C GLY A 58 -18.49 -20.25 -1.74
N GLN A 59 -18.39 -19.05 -1.17
CA GLN A 59 -18.88 -17.82 -1.84
C GLN A 59 -17.85 -17.11 -2.71
N GLN A 60 -16.55 -17.34 -2.47
CA GLN A 60 -15.48 -16.74 -3.26
C GLN A 60 -14.38 -17.77 -3.56
N MET A 61 -13.91 -17.74 -4.81
CA MET A 61 -12.77 -18.49 -5.30
C MET A 61 -11.98 -17.60 -6.26
N GLN A 62 -10.65 -17.58 -6.12
CA GLN A 62 -9.74 -16.97 -7.09
C GLN A 62 -9.28 -18.04 -8.08
N ILE A 63 -9.28 -17.69 -9.36
CA ILE A 63 -8.75 -18.52 -10.45
C ILE A 63 -7.56 -17.79 -11.04
N ASP A 64 -6.44 -18.48 -11.17
CA ASP A 64 -5.22 -17.99 -11.83
C ASP A 64 -4.70 -19.02 -12.83
N PHE A 65 -4.01 -18.53 -13.86
CA PHE A 65 -3.29 -19.34 -14.84
C PHE A 65 -1.81 -18.98 -14.78
N THR A 66 -0.99 -19.92 -14.35
CA THR A 66 0.46 -19.73 -14.27
C THR A 66 1.21 -20.61 -15.27
N SER A 67 2.38 -20.16 -15.69
CA SER A 67 3.27 -20.90 -16.59
C SER A 67 4.57 -21.23 -15.88
N ILE A 68 4.83 -22.52 -15.69
CA ILE A 68 6.05 -23.03 -15.09
C ILE A 68 7.01 -23.43 -16.21
N ARG A 69 8.17 -22.77 -16.29
CA ARG A 69 9.20 -23.07 -17.29
C ARG A 69 10.28 -23.97 -16.68
N ARG A 70 10.55 -25.12 -17.32
CA ARG A 70 11.70 -25.98 -17.02
C ARG A 70 12.52 -26.19 -18.29
N GLY A 71 13.47 -25.29 -18.53
CA GLY A 71 14.25 -25.26 -19.78
C GLY A 71 13.36 -24.91 -20.99
N LYS A 72 13.46 -25.69 -22.07
CA LYS A 72 12.65 -25.50 -23.30
C LYS A 72 11.19 -25.98 -23.18
N LYS A 73 10.82 -26.63 -22.06
CA LYS A 73 9.46 -27.11 -21.81
C LYS A 73 8.75 -26.14 -20.86
N SER A 74 7.57 -25.65 -21.27
CA SER A 74 6.66 -24.88 -20.44
C SER A 74 5.44 -25.73 -20.09
N LEU A 75 5.06 -25.76 -18.81
CA LEU A 75 3.82 -26.33 -18.33
C LEU A 75 2.89 -25.18 -17.92
N LYS A 76 1.63 -25.24 -18.34
CA LYS A 76 0.59 -24.31 -17.86
C LYS A 76 -0.13 -24.96 -16.68
N ALA A 77 -0.54 -24.16 -15.72
CA ALA A 77 -1.30 -24.62 -14.57
C ALA A 77 -2.51 -23.71 -14.34
N PHE A 78 -3.68 -24.32 -14.29
CA PHE A 78 -4.88 -23.72 -13.74
C PHE A 78 -4.86 -23.90 -12.23
N VAL A 79 -4.99 -22.80 -11.49
CA VAL A 79 -5.01 -22.78 -10.03
C VAL A 79 -6.33 -22.17 -9.58
N ALA A 80 -7.09 -22.91 -8.78
CA ALA A 80 -8.31 -22.42 -8.16
C ALA A 80 -8.14 -22.45 -6.64
N THR A 81 -8.26 -21.29 -5.99
CA THR A 81 -8.06 -21.12 -4.54
C THR A 81 -9.32 -20.56 -3.89
N LEU A 82 -9.86 -21.28 -2.89
CA LEU A 82 -11.02 -20.82 -2.13
C LEU A 82 -10.65 -19.64 -1.23
N GLY A 83 -11.44 -18.56 -1.28
CA GLY A 83 -11.15 -17.30 -0.57
C GLY A 83 -11.13 -17.45 0.95
N TYR A 84 -12.02 -18.28 1.50
CA TYR A 84 -12.14 -18.53 2.95
C TYR A 84 -11.06 -19.49 3.47
N SER A 85 -11.03 -20.73 2.97
CA SER A 85 -10.16 -21.79 3.52
C SER A 85 -8.74 -21.78 2.95
N ARG A 86 -8.49 -21.03 1.87
CA ARG A 86 -7.25 -21.06 1.08
C ARG A 86 -6.91 -22.43 0.48
N ALA A 87 -7.83 -23.39 0.54
CA ALA A 87 -7.66 -24.67 -0.14
C ALA A 87 -7.51 -24.43 -1.65
N SER A 88 -6.55 -25.12 -2.26
CA SER A 88 -6.17 -24.90 -3.66
C SER A 88 -6.28 -26.20 -4.46
N TYR A 89 -6.88 -26.09 -5.65
CA TYR A 89 -6.90 -27.13 -6.68
C TYR A 89 -6.01 -26.69 -7.84
N VAL A 90 -5.15 -27.60 -8.31
CA VAL A 90 -4.21 -27.31 -9.40
C VAL A 90 -4.35 -28.37 -10.49
N LYS A 91 -4.51 -27.91 -11.74
CA LYS A 91 -4.53 -28.79 -12.92
C LYS A 91 -3.49 -28.33 -13.93
N PHE A 92 -2.56 -29.23 -14.28
CA PHE A 92 -1.50 -28.97 -15.24
C PHE A 92 -1.94 -29.34 -16.66
N PHE A 93 -1.47 -28.55 -17.63
CA PHE A 93 -1.70 -28.77 -19.05
C PHE A 93 -0.41 -28.49 -19.82
N ASP A 94 -0.18 -29.28 -20.86
CA ASP A 94 0.94 -29.14 -21.78
C ASP A 94 0.67 -28.08 -22.86
N ASN A 95 -0.60 -27.87 -23.25
CA ASN A 95 -1.03 -26.92 -24.27
C ASN A 95 -2.35 -26.20 -23.92
N GLU A 96 -2.60 -25.07 -24.59
CA GLU A 96 -3.77 -24.19 -24.41
C GLU A 96 -4.93 -24.59 -25.34
N ARG A 97 -5.30 -25.88 -25.37
CA ARG A 97 -6.42 -26.35 -26.21
C ARG A 97 -7.73 -26.28 -25.43
N ALA A 98 -8.62 -25.39 -25.87
CA ALA A 98 -10.04 -25.49 -25.60
C ALA A 98 -10.63 -26.50 -26.60
N GLU A 99 -11.08 -27.66 -26.13
CA GLU A 99 -12.00 -28.47 -26.93
C GLU A 99 -13.41 -27.90 -26.72
N SER A 100 -14.05 -27.53 -27.83
CA SER A 100 -15.47 -27.17 -27.91
C SER A 100 -16.33 -28.43 -28.02
#